data_AF-A0A6N8GJT2-F1
#
_entry.id   AF-A0A6N8GJT2-F1
#
_cell.length_a   1.000
_cell.length_b   1.000
_cell.length_c   1.000
_cell.angle_alpha   90.00
_cell.angle_beta   90.00
_cell.angle_gamma   90.00
#
_symmetry.space_group_name_H-M   'P 1'
#
loop_
_entity.id
_entity.type
_entity.pdbx_description
1 polymer ?
#
loop_
_entity_poly.entity_id
_entity_poly.type
_entity_poly.pdbx_seq_one_letter_code
_entity_poly.pdbx_strand_id
1 'polypeptide(L)'
;MRPLSEYVNLPFLWVCALGVFAVIILQTVIYVRAARTAGADLGFTREDLRRSFKSGGIAAIGPSLAVVVVAIALLPLFGAPAVLVRIGLVGSAATETSSANLAAGTMDAELGGAGWTPEVFAVAFMAMSLSGGLWMVATLILTPMLKRGDTKLRSVNPALMAIVPSAALLAAFASLGVAELPKGSVHIITVATSALVMAVCLVLTKRLNAPWLREWGLGFSIIVGLIVAYFAHGAGLGPAA
;
A
#
# COMPACT_ATOMS: atom_id res chain seq x y z
N MET A 1 31.17 14.17 11.60
CA MET A 1 30.21 13.11 11.21
C MET A 1 29.36 13.65 10.07
N ARG A 2 29.21 12.90 8.97
CA ARG A 2 28.34 13.33 7.86
C ARG A 2 26.89 13.38 8.33
N PRO A 3 26.08 14.36 7.90
CA PRO A 3 24.67 14.41 8.26
C PRO A 3 23.95 13.17 7.73
N LEU A 4 22.95 12.67 8.45
CA LEU A 4 22.14 11.51 8.05
C LEU A 4 21.59 11.66 6.62
N SER A 5 21.31 12.89 6.20
CA SER A 5 20.87 13.24 4.83
C SER A 5 21.80 12.76 3.72
N GLU A 6 23.11 12.67 3.98
CA GLU A 6 24.10 12.15 3.02
C GLU A 6 24.10 10.62 2.94
N TYR A 7 23.75 9.93 4.04
CA TYR A 7 23.69 8.47 4.08
C TYR A 7 22.42 7.92 3.44
N VAL A 8 21.28 8.56 3.70
CA VAL A 8 19.98 8.13 3.16
C VAL A 8 19.85 8.35 1.65
N ASN A 9 20.70 9.20 1.07
CA ASN A 9 20.73 9.51 -0.37
C ASN A 9 22.02 9.06 -1.07
N LEU A 10 22.71 8.05 -0.53
CA LEU A 10 23.94 7.53 -1.14
C LEU A 10 23.71 7.16 -2.62
N PRO A 11 24.64 7.51 -3.54
CA PRO A 11 24.51 7.18 -4.96
C PRO A 11 24.30 5.69 -5.21
N PHE A 12 24.89 4.83 -4.37
CA PHE A 12 24.68 3.38 -4.42
C PHE A 12 23.21 2.99 -4.22
N LEU A 13 22.50 3.62 -3.27
CA LEU A 13 21.09 3.34 -3.02
C LEU A 13 20.22 3.74 -4.23
N TRP A 14 20.59 4.81 -4.93
CA TRP A 14 19.94 5.19 -6.19
C TRP A 14 20.13 4.15 -7.29
N VAL A 15 21.34 3.61 -7.44
CA VAL A 15 21.59 2.52 -8.41
C VAL A 15 20.75 1.29 -8.07
N CYS A 16 20.68 0.90 -6.80
CA CYS A 16 19.81 -0.18 -6.35
C CYS A 16 18.33 0.12 -6.64
N ALA A 17 17.86 1.34 -6.36
CA ALA A 17 16.49 1.75 -6.63
C ALA A 17 16.15 1.69 -8.13
N LEU A 18 17.01 2.23 -8.98
CA LEU A 18 16.86 2.16 -10.44
C LEU A 18 16.87 0.72 -10.93
N GLY A 19 17.72 -0.14 -10.37
CA GLY A 19 17.74 -1.58 -10.66
C GLY A 19 16.40 -2.25 -10.34
N VAL A 20 15.81 -1.95 -9.18
CA VAL A 20 14.48 -2.46 -8.81
C VAL A 20 13.41 -1.99 -9.78
N PHE A 21 13.37 -0.69 -10.13
CA PHE A 21 12.41 -0.19 -11.13
C PHE A 21 12.60 -0.84 -12.50
N ALA A 22 13.85 -1.07 -12.94
CA ALA A 22 14.13 -1.77 -14.18
C ALA A 22 13.56 -3.20 -14.19
N VAL A 23 13.71 -3.93 -13.08
CA VAL A 23 13.11 -5.27 -12.91
C VAL A 23 11.59 -5.22 -12.99
N ILE A 24 10.94 -4.24 -12.34
CA ILE A 24 9.48 -4.09 -12.37
C ILE A 24 8.98 -3.79 -13.78
N ILE A 25 9.66 -2.89 -14.50
CA ILE A 25 9.32 -2.56 -15.89
C ILE A 25 9.46 -3.80 -16.76
N LEU A 26 10.56 -4.54 -16.60
CA LEU A 26 10.78 -5.79 -17.32
C LEU A 26 9.69 -6.83 -17.03
N GLN A 27 9.36 -7.06 -15.75
CA GLN A 27 8.29 -7.97 -15.34
C GLN A 27 6.94 -7.56 -15.91
N THR A 28 6.62 -6.26 -15.89
CA THR A 28 5.39 -5.72 -16.48
C THR A 28 5.31 -6.05 -17.97
N VAL A 29 6.39 -5.83 -18.73
CA VAL A 29 6.44 -6.17 -20.15
C VAL A 29 6.27 -7.68 -20.37
N ILE A 30 6.94 -8.52 -19.57
CA ILE A 30 6.84 -9.98 -19.66
C ILE A 30 5.39 -10.42 -19.40
N TYR A 31 4.74 -9.94 -18.33
CA TYR A 31 3.37 -10.32 -18.00
C TYR A 31 2.34 -9.83 -19.00
N VAL A 32 2.48 -8.61 -19.52
CA VAL A 32 1.61 -8.12 -20.60
C VAL A 32 1.76 -8.95 -21.86
N ARG A 33 2.99 -9.38 -22.21
CA ARG A 33 3.22 -10.29 -23.34
C ARG A 33 2.62 -11.67 -23.07
N ALA A 34 2.87 -12.26 -21.91
CA ALA A 34 2.35 -13.56 -21.52
C ALA A 34 0.82 -13.59 -21.52
N ALA A 35 0.17 -12.55 -20.99
CA ALA A 35 -1.28 -12.41 -20.99
C ALA A 35 -1.86 -12.28 -22.41
N ARG A 36 -1.15 -11.62 -23.34
CA ARG A 36 -1.58 -11.55 -24.75
C ARG A 36 -1.47 -12.87 -25.48
N THR A 37 -0.45 -13.67 -25.18
CA THR A 37 -0.29 -15.00 -25.77
C THR A 37 -1.31 -15.98 -25.19
N ALA A 38 -1.37 -16.11 -23.86
CA ALA A 38 -2.27 -17.04 -23.19
C ALA A 38 -3.75 -16.64 -23.30
N GLY A 39 -4.04 -15.33 -23.40
CA GLY A 39 -5.40 -14.83 -23.55
C GLY A 39 -6.07 -15.30 -24.85
N ALA A 40 -5.29 -15.46 -25.92
CA ALA A 40 -5.81 -15.98 -27.19
C ALA A 40 -6.31 -17.44 -27.05
N ASP A 41 -5.57 -18.26 -26.31
CA ASP A 41 -5.92 -19.67 -26.04
C ASP A 41 -7.16 -19.80 -25.14
N LEU A 42 -7.48 -18.75 -24.37
CA LEU A 42 -8.63 -18.68 -23.46
C LEU A 42 -9.86 -17.99 -24.09
N GLY A 43 -9.80 -17.60 -25.36
CA GLY A 43 -10.90 -16.95 -26.08
C GLY A 43 -11.07 -15.46 -25.78
N PHE A 44 -10.10 -14.80 -25.14
CA PHE A 44 -10.13 -13.34 -24.96
C PHE A 44 -9.72 -12.62 -26.24
N THR A 45 -10.50 -11.60 -26.64
CA THR A 45 -10.11 -10.76 -27.76
C THR A 45 -8.98 -9.80 -27.36
N ARG A 46 -8.25 -9.27 -28.36
CA ARG A 46 -7.25 -8.21 -28.12
C ARG A 46 -7.89 -6.95 -27.51
N GLU A 47 -9.15 -6.70 -27.82
CA GLU A 47 -9.89 -5.56 -27.28
C GLU A 47 -10.22 -5.74 -25.81
N ASP A 48 -10.63 -6.93 -25.39
CA ASP A 48 -10.89 -7.26 -23.98
C ASP A 48 -9.65 -7.08 -23.11
N LEU A 49 -8.51 -7.57 -23.59
CA LEU A 49 -7.23 -7.41 -22.91
C LEU A 49 -6.83 -5.93 -22.81
N ARG A 50 -6.98 -5.16 -23.91
CA ARG A 50 -6.66 -3.73 -23.92
C ARG A 50 -7.55 -2.94 -22.97
N ARG A 51 -8.85 -3.23 -22.95
CA ARG A 51 -9.81 -2.61 -22.04
C ARG A 51 -9.48 -2.95 -20.59
N SER A 52 -9.14 -4.20 -20.31
CA SER A 52 -8.75 -4.66 -18.97
C SER A 52 -7.48 -3.98 -18.47
N PHE A 53 -6.42 -3.91 -19.29
CA PHE A 53 -5.18 -3.21 -18.91
C PHE A 53 -5.40 -1.71 -18.70
N LYS A 54 -6.22 -1.07 -19.54
CA LYS A 54 -6.53 0.35 -19.39
C LYS A 54 -7.31 0.62 -18.11
N SER A 55 -8.37 -0.16 -17.84
CA SER A 55 -9.16 -0.02 -16.62
C SER A 55 -8.31 -0.29 -15.38
N GLY A 56 -7.50 -1.36 -15.37
CA GLY A 56 -6.60 -1.66 -14.26
C GLY A 56 -5.56 -0.57 -14.01
N GLY A 57 -4.98 -0.01 -15.09
CA GLY A 57 -4.03 1.09 -14.99
C GLY A 57 -4.64 2.37 -14.43
N ILE A 58 -5.87 2.72 -14.82
CA ILE A 58 -6.59 3.88 -14.28
C ILE A 58 -6.99 3.64 -12.82
N ALA A 59 -7.47 2.44 -12.50
CA ALA A 59 -7.88 2.08 -11.15
C ALA A 59 -6.73 2.09 -10.15
N ALA A 60 -5.48 1.86 -10.58
CA ALA A 60 -4.30 1.92 -9.73
C ALA A 60 -3.92 3.36 -9.31
N ILE A 61 -4.32 4.39 -10.07
CA ILE A 61 -3.94 5.79 -9.81
C ILE A 61 -4.45 6.25 -8.43
N GLY A 62 -5.70 5.92 -8.10
CA GLY A 62 -6.32 6.35 -6.85
C GLY A 62 -5.53 5.91 -5.61
N PRO A 63 -5.31 4.59 -5.41
CA PRO A 63 -4.46 4.09 -4.33
C PRO A 63 -3.02 4.63 -4.38
N SER A 64 -2.42 4.76 -5.57
CA SER A 64 -1.04 5.27 -5.70
C SER A 64 -0.89 6.71 -5.24
N LEU A 65 -1.85 7.59 -5.54
CA LEU A 65 -1.80 8.99 -5.09
C LEU A 65 -1.81 9.10 -3.56
N ALA A 66 -2.55 8.22 -2.87
CA ALA A 66 -2.56 8.17 -1.42
C ALA A 66 -1.19 7.79 -0.85
N VAL A 67 -0.58 6.76 -1.45
CA VAL A 67 0.77 6.31 -1.07
C VAL A 67 1.79 7.42 -1.31
N VAL A 68 1.66 8.20 -2.39
CA VAL A 68 2.57 9.34 -2.69
C VAL A 68 2.53 10.40 -1.59
N VAL A 69 1.36 10.76 -1.08
CA VAL A 69 1.26 11.76 0.01
C VAL A 69 2.02 11.28 1.26
N VAL A 70 1.85 10.01 1.63
CA VAL A 70 2.55 9.44 2.79
C VAL A 70 4.05 9.28 2.51
N ALA A 71 4.43 8.89 1.29
CA ALA A 71 5.82 8.78 0.86
C ALA A 71 6.56 10.12 1.02
N ILE A 72 5.94 11.23 0.63
CA ILE A 72 6.51 12.58 0.77
C ILE A 72 6.76 12.91 2.25
N ALA A 73 5.82 12.58 3.14
CA ALA A 73 5.98 12.81 4.57
C ALA A 73 7.14 12.00 5.20
N LEU A 74 7.51 10.87 4.59
CA LEU A 74 8.56 9.98 5.06
C LEU A 74 9.94 10.22 4.41
N LEU A 75 10.04 11.14 3.43
CA LEU A 75 11.30 11.52 2.79
C LEU A 75 12.36 12.02 3.78
N PRO A 76 12.05 12.87 4.79
CA PRO A 76 13.04 13.33 5.74
C PRO A 76 13.64 12.21 6.61
N LEU A 77 12.88 11.13 6.81
CA LEU A 77 13.27 10.02 7.68
C LEU A 77 14.15 8.99 6.95
N PHE A 78 13.76 8.62 5.73
CA PHE A 78 14.37 7.49 5.03
C PHE A 78 15.18 7.88 3.77
N GLY A 79 15.05 9.11 3.29
CA GLY A 79 15.65 9.54 2.02
C GLY A 79 14.90 9.02 0.79
N ALA A 80 15.18 9.63 -0.36
CA ALA A 80 14.42 9.36 -1.59
C ALA A 80 14.56 7.91 -2.10
N PRO A 81 15.76 7.29 -2.17
CA PRO A 81 15.90 5.92 -2.67
C PRO A 81 15.10 4.89 -1.86
N ALA A 82 15.17 4.98 -0.53
CA ALA A 82 14.47 4.06 0.36
C ALA A 82 12.95 4.24 0.25
N VAL A 83 12.47 5.49 0.26
CA VAL A 83 11.03 5.78 0.11
C VAL A 83 10.50 5.25 -1.22
N LEU A 84 11.22 5.43 -2.32
CA LEU A 84 10.82 4.95 -3.64
C LEU A 84 10.70 3.42 -3.70
N VAL A 85 11.70 2.70 -3.20
CA VAL A 85 11.76 1.23 -3.28
C VAL A 85 10.87 0.56 -2.24
N ARG A 86 10.64 1.18 -1.08
CA ARG A 86 9.88 0.59 0.01
C ARG A 86 8.44 1.04 -0.04
N ILE A 87 8.20 2.33 0.17
CA ILE A 87 6.84 2.87 0.27
C ILE A 87 6.19 2.94 -1.11
N GLY A 88 6.94 3.34 -2.14
CA GLY A 88 6.43 3.42 -3.52
C GLY A 88 6.11 2.07 -4.15
N LEU A 89 6.78 0.99 -3.73
CA LEU A 89 6.61 -0.37 -4.30
C LEU A 89 5.71 -1.26 -3.42
N VAL A 90 6.00 -1.35 -2.13
CA VAL A 90 5.24 -2.19 -1.19
C VAL A 90 3.88 -1.55 -0.88
N GLY A 91 3.81 -0.22 -0.92
CA GLY A 91 2.55 0.52 -0.81
C GLY A 91 1.97 0.63 0.60
N SER A 92 2.66 0.12 1.63
CA SER A 92 2.20 0.18 3.02
C SER A 92 3.18 0.96 3.91
N ALA A 93 3.01 2.29 3.93
CA ALA A 93 3.78 3.14 4.82
C ALA A 93 3.63 2.75 6.30
N ALA A 94 2.47 2.26 6.73
CA ALA A 94 2.23 1.80 8.10
C ALA A 94 3.10 0.58 8.45
N THR A 95 3.21 -0.38 7.54
CA THR A 95 4.07 -1.57 7.73
C THR A 95 5.54 -1.16 7.77
N GLU A 96 5.98 -0.33 6.81
CA GLU A 96 7.35 0.18 6.74
C GLU A 96 7.74 0.95 8.01
N THR A 97 6.88 1.86 8.47
CA THR A 97 7.08 2.65 9.69
C THR A 97 7.09 1.77 10.93
N SER A 98 6.21 0.76 11.01
CA SER A 98 6.18 -0.19 12.12
C SER A 98 7.47 -1.03 12.18
N SER A 99 7.96 -1.51 11.04
CA SER A 99 9.23 -2.25 10.99
C SER A 99 10.42 -1.37 11.38
N ALA A 100 10.44 -0.11 10.95
CA ALA A 100 11.47 0.84 11.33
C ALA A 100 11.43 1.16 12.83
N ASN A 101 10.24 1.39 13.40
CA ASN A 101 10.06 1.64 14.84
C ASN A 101 10.53 0.45 15.69
N LEU A 102 10.13 -0.78 15.31
CA LEU A 102 10.57 -1.98 16.03
C LEU A 102 12.09 -2.13 16.00
N ALA A 103 12.71 -1.90 14.85
CA ALA A 103 14.16 -1.96 14.71
C ALA A 103 14.88 -0.88 15.52
N ALA A 104 14.40 0.37 15.47
CA ALA A 104 14.94 1.46 16.28
C ALA A 104 14.85 1.17 17.78
N GLY A 105 13.72 0.61 18.22
CA GLY A 105 13.50 0.21 19.60
C GLY A 105 14.46 -0.88 20.10
N THR A 106 14.98 -1.74 19.22
CA THR A 106 16.03 -2.71 19.61
C THR A 106 17.40 -2.07 19.87
N MET A 107 17.56 -0.81 19.49
CA MET A 107 18.78 -0.02 19.64
C MET A 107 18.58 1.18 20.58
N ASP A 108 17.50 1.17 21.39
CA ASP A 108 17.14 2.25 22.30
C ASP A 108 17.03 3.63 21.61
N ALA A 109 16.59 3.64 20.36
CA ALA A 109 16.46 4.83 19.53
C ALA A 109 15.00 5.07 19.10
N GLU A 110 14.66 6.34 18.86
CA GLU A 110 13.37 6.75 18.34
C GLU A 110 13.44 7.04 16.84
N LEU A 111 12.40 6.63 16.10
CA LEU A 111 12.32 6.88 14.67
C LEU A 111 12.28 8.38 14.38
N GLY A 112 13.34 8.89 13.76
CA GLY A 112 13.46 10.32 13.43
C GLY A 112 13.70 11.24 14.61
N GLY A 113 13.84 10.68 15.82
CA GLY A 113 14.00 11.40 17.08
C GLY A 113 15.38 11.20 17.70
N ALA A 114 15.40 11.07 19.01
CA ALA A 114 16.64 10.84 19.76
C ALA A 114 17.29 9.50 19.34
N GLY A 115 18.61 9.54 19.10
CA GLY A 115 19.37 8.33 18.73
C GLY A 115 19.20 7.87 17.28
N TRP A 116 18.57 8.66 16.40
CA TRP A 116 18.44 8.33 14.97
C TRP A 116 19.76 8.50 14.20
N THR A 117 20.71 7.60 14.42
CA THR A 117 22.04 7.60 13.79
C THR A 117 22.06 6.81 12.48
N PRO A 118 23.12 6.93 11.65
CA PRO A 118 23.28 6.12 10.45
C PRO A 118 23.26 4.61 10.70
N GLU A 119 23.77 4.15 11.85
CA GLU A 119 23.75 2.75 12.25
C GLU A 119 22.32 2.26 12.53
N VAL A 120 21.55 3.04 13.29
CA VAL A 120 20.13 2.75 13.56
C VAL A 120 19.31 2.76 12.27
N PHE A 121 19.58 3.71 11.38
CA PHE A 121 18.96 3.74 10.04
C PHE A 121 19.29 2.47 9.24
N ALA A 122 20.53 1.99 9.26
CA ALA A 122 20.91 0.78 8.54
C ALA A 122 20.17 -0.47 9.05
N VAL A 123 20.03 -0.61 10.37
CA VAL A 123 19.27 -1.71 11.00
C VAL A 123 17.78 -1.59 10.67
N ALA A 124 17.20 -0.39 10.77
CA ALA A 124 15.81 -0.13 10.38
C ALA A 124 15.56 -0.45 8.90
N PHE A 125 16.43 0.02 8.01
CA PHE A 125 16.34 -0.23 6.57
C PHE A 125 16.46 -1.72 6.23
N MET A 126 17.30 -2.46 6.96
CA MET A 126 17.40 -3.91 6.83
C MET A 126 16.14 -4.62 7.32
N ALA A 127 15.60 -4.24 8.48
CA ALA A 127 14.37 -4.81 9.03
C ALA A 127 13.17 -4.57 8.09
N MET A 128 13.06 -3.35 7.54
CA MET A 128 12.12 -3.02 6.48
C MET A 128 12.32 -3.98 5.30
N SER A 129 13.54 -4.06 4.77
CA SER A 129 13.89 -4.92 3.63
C SER A 129 13.49 -6.38 3.83
N LEU A 130 13.81 -6.94 4.99
CA LEU A 130 13.44 -8.30 5.38
C LEU A 130 11.93 -8.48 5.50
N SER A 131 11.20 -7.53 6.09
CA SER A 131 9.74 -7.60 6.22
C SER A 131 9.06 -7.76 4.85
N GLY A 132 9.48 -6.95 3.86
CA GLY A 132 8.95 -7.06 2.49
C GLY A 132 9.42 -8.31 1.76
N GLY A 133 10.69 -8.68 1.88
CA GLY A 133 11.26 -9.85 1.21
C GLY A 133 10.71 -11.17 1.74
N LEU A 134 10.59 -11.30 3.07
CA LEU A 134 10.02 -12.48 3.72
C LEU A 134 8.53 -12.65 3.38
N TRP A 135 7.80 -11.57 3.14
CA TRP A 135 6.44 -11.67 2.64
C TRP A 135 6.39 -12.37 1.28
N MET A 136 7.27 -12.02 0.35
CA MET A 136 7.34 -12.70 -0.95
C MET A 136 7.76 -14.18 -0.79
N VAL A 137 8.73 -14.48 0.06
CA VAL A 137 9.14 -15.86 0.35
C VAL A 137 7.98 -16.65 0.97
N ALA A 138 7.25 -16.06 1.91
CA ALA A 138 6.06 -16.67 2.50
C ALA A 138 4.99 -16.93 1.43
N THR A 139 4.74 -16.01 0.51
CA THR A 139 3.81 -16.27 -0.61
C THR A 139 4.29 -17.42 -1.49
N LEU A 140 5.59 -17.53 -1.79
CA LEU A 140 6.14 -18.62 -2.59
C LEU A 140 5.94 -19.99 -1.91
N ILE A 141 6.15 -20.06 -0.59
CA ILE A 141 6.04 -21.31 0.19
C ILE A 141 4.58 -21.66 0.48
N LEU A 142 3.76 -20.69 0.85
CA LEU A 142 2.39 -20.90 1.31
C LEU A 142 1.39 -21.03 0.15
N THR A 143 1.62 -20.42 -1.02
CA THR A 143 0.68 -20.51 -2.16
C THR A 143 0.42 -21.95 -2.59
N PRO A 144 1.43 -22.83 -2.74
CA PRO A 144 1.20 -24.25 -3.02
C PRO A 144 0.34 -24.97 -1.96
N MET A 145 0.51 -24.61 -0.69
CA MET A 145 -0.28 -25.16 0.41
C MET A 145 -1.73 -24.69 0.35
N LEU A 146 -1.92 -23.39 0.10
CA LEU A 146 -3.24 -22.77 -0.07
C LEU A 146 -3.98 -23.35 -1.28
N LYS A 147 -3.29 -23.70 -2.37
CA LYS A 147 -3.90 -24.36 -3.53
C LYS A 147 -4.53 -25.71 -3.20
N ARG A 148 -3.97 -26.47 -2.25
CA ARG A 148 -4.60 -27.71 -1.76
C ARG A 148 -5.88 -27.42 -0.99
N GLY A 149 -5.87 -26.36 -0.18
CA GLY A 149 -7.06 -25.86 0.52
C GLY A 149 -8.14 -25.37 -0.46
N ASP A 150 -7.74 -24.63 -1.48
CA ASP A 150 -8.62 -24.11 -2.55
C ASP A 150 -9.43 -25.23 -3.22
N THR A 151 -8.76 -26.30 -3.67
CA THR A 151 -9.41 -27.46 -4.27
C THR A 151 -10.43 -28.11 -3.33
N LYS A 152 -10.10 -28.22 -2.03
CA LYS A 152 -10.98 -28.83 -1.03
C LYS A 152 -12.17 -27.93 -0.65
N LEU A 153 -11.98 -26.62 -0.57
CA LEU A 153 -13.09 -25.68 -0.38
C LEU A 153 -14.03 -25.68 -1.59
N ARG A 154 -13.48 -25.74 -2.82
CA ARG A 154 -14.27 -25.85 -4.06
C ARG A 154 -15.17 -27.08 -4.09
N SER A 155 -14.67 -28.23 -3.59
CA SER A 155 -15.48 -29.45 -3.54
C SER A 155 -16.63 -29.39 -2.54
N VAL A 156 -16.55 -28.51 -1.53
CA VAL A 156 -17.62 -28.33 -0.55
C VAL A 156 -18.67 -27.33 -1.05
N ASN A 157 -18.24 -26.13 -1.45
CA ASN A 157 -19.12 -25.14 -2.04
C ASN A 157 -18.32 -24.15 -2.91
N PRO A 158 -18.57 -24.07 -4.23
CA PRO A 158 -17.91 -23.14 -5.13
C PRO A 158 -18.02 -21.67 -4.71
N ALA A 159 -19.11 -21.28 -4.02
CA ALA A 159 -19.29 -19.90 -3.55
C ALA A 159 -18.24 -19.48 -2.51
N LEU A 160 -17.64 -20.43 -1.78
CA LEU A 160 -16.59 -20.12 -0.79
C LEU A 160 -15.36 -19.49 -1.43
N MET A 161 -15.12 -19.73 -2.72
CA MET A 161 -14.03 -19.11 -3.49
C MET A 161 -14.18 -17.61 -3.67
N ALA A 162 -15.41 -17.09 -3.62
CA ALA A 162 -15.67 -15.66 -3.63
C ALA A 162 -15.76 -15.10 -2.20
N ILE A 163 -16.43 -15.83 -1.29
CA ILE A 163 -16.72 -15.34 0.06
C ILE A 163 -15.45 -15.21 0.90
N VAL A 164 -14.61 -16.25 0.96
CA VAL A 164 -13.44 -16.27 1.85
C VAL A 164 -12.43 -15.17 1.50
N PRO A 165 -12.00 -15.00 0.24
CA PRO A 165 -11.09 -13.91 -0.12
C PRO A 165 -11.71 -12.53 0.11
N SER A 166 -13.01 -12.36 -0.19
CA SER A 166 -13.71 -11.08 0.02
C SER A 166 -13.80 -10.73 1.50
N ALA A 167 -14.15 -11.70 2.36
CA ALA A 167 -14.20 -11.54 3.80
C ALA A 167 -12.82 -11.25 4.39
N ALA A 168 -11.77 -11.96 3.94
CA ALA A 168 -10.41 -11.71 4.36
C ALA A 168 -9.94 -10.30 4.00
N LEU A 169 -10.22 -9.83 2.77
CA LEU A 169 -9.88 -8.49 2.32
C LEU A 169 -10.61 -7.42 3.13
N LEU A 170 -11.92 -7.59 3.36
CA LEU A 170 -12.72 -6.70 4.20
C LEU A 170 -12.20 -6.67 5.64
N ALA A 171 -11.88 -7.82 6.22
CA ALA A 171 -11.34 -7.91 7.57
C ALA A 171 -9.97 -7.23 7.68
N ALA A 172 -9.10 -7.38 6.69
CA ALA A 172 -7.79 -6.74 6.66
C ALA A 172 -7.90 -5.21 6.58
N PHE A 173 -8.74 -4.67 5.70
CA PHE A 173 -8.95 -3.22 5.63
C PHE A 173 -9.68 -2.67 6.86
N ALA A 174 -10.64 -3.42 7.41
CA ALA A 174 -11.32 -3.04 8.64
C ALA A 174 -10.36 -3.01 9.83
N SER A 175 -9.46 -3.99 9.98
CA SER A 175 -8.49 -4.01 11.07
C SER A 175 -7.52 -2.84 11.00
N LEU A 176 -7.06 -2.47 9.80
CA LEU A 176 -6.24 -1.27 9.58
C LEU A 176 -6.98 0.01 9.98
N GLY A 177 -8.26 0.15 9.60
CA GLY A 177 -9.08 1.30 9.99
C GLY A 177 -9.36 1.35 11.50
N VAL A 178 -9.68 0.20 12.11
CA VAL A 178 -9.95 0.09 13.55
C VAL A 178 -8.70 0.39 14.38
N ALA A 179 -7.51 0.01 13.91
CA ALA A 179 -6.25 0.31 14.60
C ALA A 179 -5.98 1.82 14.73
N GLU A 180 -6.60 2.67 13.90
CA GLU A 180 -6.47 4.13 13.98
C GLU A 180 -7.44 4.76 14.99
N LEU A 181 -8.58 4.12 15.30
CA LEU A 181 -9.63 4.70 16.16
C LEU A 181 -9.15 5.05 17.58
N PRO A 182 -8.32 4.25 18.26
CA PRO A 182 -7.85 4.57 19.61
C PRO A 182 -6.86 5.74 19.67
N LYS A 183 -6.31 6.20 18.53
CA LYS A 183 -5.24 7.21 18.50
C LYS A 183 -5.71 8.63 18.76
N GLY A 184 -7.02 8.89 18.67
CA GLY A 184 -7.59 10.19 19.04
C GLY A 184 -8.85 10.55 18.25
N SER A 185 -9.48 11.65 18.65
CA SER A 185 -10.73 12.15 18.03
C SER A 185 -10.54 12.54 16.57
N VAL A 186 -9.39 13.10 16.19
CA VAL A 186 -9.06 13.40 14.78
C VAL A 186 -9.07 12.14 13.92
N HIS A 187 -8.52 11.02 14.41
CA HIS A 187 -8.52 9.76 13.68
C HIS A 187 -9.94 9.24 13.49
N ILE A 188 -10.79 9.29 14.53
CA ILE A 188 -12.20 8.89 14.46
C ILE A 188 -12.96 9.73 13.42
N ILE A 189 -12.83 11.05 13.48
CA ILE A 189 -13.48 11.98 12.53
C ILE A 189 -13.02 11.70 11.11
N THR A 190 -11.72 11.47 10.92
CA THR A 190 -11.11 11.18 9.61
C THR A 190 -11.62 9.87 9.04
N VAL A 191 -11.70 8.80 9.85
CA VAL A 191 -12.24 7.49 9.45
C VAL A 191 -13.73 7.62 9.10
N ALA A 192 -14.53 8.27 9.96
CA ALA A 192 -15.95 8.47 9.73
C ALA A 192 -16.23 9.27 8.46
N THR A 193 -15.47 10.34 8.21
CA THR A 193 -15.62 11.16 7.01
C THR A 193 -15.22 10.41 5.75
N SER A 194 -14.09 9.69 5.79
CA SER A 194 -13.64 8.87 4.66
C SER A 194 -14.65 7.78 4.30
N ALA A 195 -15.27 7.15 5.31
CA ALA A 195 -16.33 6.17 5.14
C ALA A 195 -17.61 6.80 4.55
N LEU A 196 -18.00 7.99 5.01
CA LEU A 196 -19.16 8.72 4.48
C LEU A 196 -18.96 9.09 3.01
N VAL A 197 -17.80 9.62 2.63
CA VAL A 197 -17.48 9.97 1.24
C VAL A 197 -17.55 8.75 0.33
N MET A 198 -16.98 7.62 0.78
CA MET A 198 -17.05 6.36 0.03
C MET A 198 -18.50 5.88 -0.13
N ALA A 199 -19.28 5.92 0.94
CA ALA A 199 -20.69 5.53 0.92
C ALA A 199 -21.48 6.39 -0.08
N VAL A 200 -21.27 7.71 -0.07
CA VAL A 200 -21.90 8.64 -1.03
C VAL A 200 -21.47 8.31 -2.46
N CYS A 201 -20.19 8.08 -2.73
CA CYS A 201 -19.71 7.70 -4.07
C CYS A 201 -20.37 6.39 -4.56
N LEU A 202 -20.50 5.39 -3.69
CA LEU A 202 -21.17 4.13 -4.02
C LEU A 202 -22.67 4.29 -4.26
N VAL A 203 -23.35 5.13 -3.48
CA VAL A 203 -24.78 5.43 -3.68
C VAL A 203 -24.99 6.20 -4.99
N LEU A 204 -24.17 7.21 -5.27
CA LEU A 204 -24.22 7.98 -6.51
C LEU A 204 -23.87 7.12 -7.73
N THR A 205 -22.93 6.18 -7.60
CA THR A 205 -22.65 5.20 -8.65
C THR A 205 -23.92 4.45 -9.05
N LYS A 206 -24.69 3.96 -8.06
CA LYS A 206 -25.94 3.22 -8.29
C LYS A 206 -27.06 4.09 -8.84
N ARG A 207 -27.19 5.33 -8.36
CA ARG A 207 -28.27 6.24 -8.79
C ARG A 207 -28.03 6.88 -10.15
N LEU A 208 -26.78 7.23 -10.46
CA LEU A 208 -26.40 7.91 -11.69
C LEU A 208 -25.87 6.95 -12.77
N ASN A 209 -25.80 5.65 -12.46
CA ASN A 209 -25.23 4.62 -13.34
C ASN A 209 -23.81 4.98 -13.83
N ALA A 210 -23.03 5.60 -12.95
CA ALA A 210 -21.73 6.18 -13.25
C ALA A 210 -20.61 5.31 -12.64
N PRO A 211 -20.15 4.24 -13.32
CA PRO A 211 -19.19 3.27 -12.77
C PRO A 211 -17.84 3.88 -12.42
N TRP A 212 -17.47 5.01 -13.02
CA TRP A 212 -16.24 5.73 -12.71
C TRP A 212 -16.20 6.22 -11.25
N LEU A 213 -17.33 6.55 -10.63
CA LEU A 213 -17.39 6.95 -9.22
C LEU A 213 -16.95 5.83 -8.27
N ARG A 214 -17.07 4.56 -8.69
CA ARG A 214 -16.57 3.41 -7.93
C ARG A 214 -15.05 3.32 -7.96
N GLU A 215 -14.44 3.64 -9.10
CA GLU A 215 -12.98 3.64 -9.27
C GLU A 215 -12.34 4.83 -8.54
N TRP A 216 -12.96 6.01 -8.64
CA TRP A 216 -12.44 7.26 -8.07
C TRP A 216 -12.86 7.53 -6.63
N GLY A 217 -13.86 6.81 -6.11
CA GLY A 217 -14.37 6.98 -4.74
C GLY A 217 -13.29 6.87 -3.67
N LEU A 218 -12.30 5.98 -3.88
CA LEU A 218 -11.16 5.84 -2.97
C LEU A 218 -10.28 7.10 -2.95
N GLY A 219 -10.01 7.68 -4.12
CA GLY A 219 -9.25 8.93 -4.22
C GLY A 219 -9.96 10.09 -3.54
N PHE A 220 -11.28 10.23 -3.76
CA PHE A 220 -12.08 11.27 -3.09
C PHE A 220 -12.10 11.10 -1.58
N SER A 221 -12.30 9.88 -1.07
CA SER A 221 -12.25 9.59 0.37
C SER A 221 -10.93 10.02 1.00
N ILE A 222 -9.80 9.80 0.32
CA ILE A 222 -8.47 10.14 0.84
C ILE A 222 -8.24 11.64 0.84
N ILE A 223 -8.54 12.33 -0.25
CA ILE A 223 -8.36 13.79 -0.34
C ILE A 223 -9.25 14.49 0.70
N VAL A 224 -10.54 14.15 0.75
CA VAL A 224 -11.47 14.75 1.71
C VAL A 224 -11.09 14.39 3.14
N GLY A 225 -10.69 13.14 3.40
CA GLY A 225 -10.21 12.69 4.70
C GLY A 225 -9.00 13.50 5.18
N LEU A 226 -8.01 13.72 4.31
CA LEU A 226 -6.82 14.53 4.62
C LEU A 226 -7.17 16.00 4.90
N ILE A 227 -8.06 16.59 4.11
CA ILE A 227 -8.52 17.98 4.32
C ILE A 227 -9.19 18.10 5.69
N VAL A 228 -10.10 17.18 6.01
CA VAL A 228 -10.81 17.19 7.30
C VAL A 228 -9.86 16.93 8.46
N ALA A 229 -8.92 16.00 8.32
CA ALA A 229 -7.88 15.75 9.31
C ALA A 229 -7.05 17.00 9.59
N TYR A 230 -6.63 17.72 8.55
CA TYR A 230 -5.84 18.95 8.67
C TYR A 230 -6.60 20.03 9.44
N PHE A 231 -7.86 20.29 9.10
CA PHE A 231 -8.67 21.29 9.82
C PHE A 231 -9.03 20.85 11.24
N ALA A 232 -9.34 19.57 11.46
CA ALA A 232 -9.61 19.05 12.80
C ALA A 232 -8.38 19.16 13.70
N HIS A 233 -7.19 18.90 13.16
CA HIS A 233 -5.92 19.10 13.87
C HIS A 233 -5.69 20.58 14.21
N GLY A 234 -5.91 21.47 13.24
CA GLY A 234 -5.80 22.93 13.44
C GLY A 234 -6.83 23.53 14.41
N ALA A 235 -7.98 22.87 14.59
CA ALA A 235 -9.01 23.25 15.56
C ALA A 235 -8.69 22.80 17.00
N GLY A 236 -7.51 22.23 17.25
CA GLY A 236 -7.09 21.79 18.58
C GLY A 236 -7.68 20.46 19.04
N LEU A 237 -8.28 19.68 18.12
CA LEU A 237 -8.75 18.32 18.40
C LEU A 237 -7.63 17.27 18.29
N GLY A 238 -6.43 17.67 17.87
CA GLY A 238 -5.24 16.80 17.84
C GLY A 238 -4.85 16.28 19.21
N PRO A 239 -4.12 15.16 19.29
CA PRO A 239 -3.50 14.75 20.55
C PRO A 239 -2.67 15.92 21.10
N ALA A 240 -2.81 16.21 22.40
CA ALA A 240 -1.91 17.15 23.07
C ALA A 240 -0.48 16.63 22.88
N ALA A 241 0.40 17.52 22.42
CA ALA A 241 1.82 17.22 22.17
C ALA A 241 2.49 16.62 23.41
#